data_AF-A0A534VJ18-F1
#
_entry.id   AF-A0A534VJ18-F1
#
_cell.length_a   1.000
_cell.length_b   1.000
_cell.length_c   1.000
_cell.angle_alpha   90.00
_cell.angle_beta   90.00
_cell.angle_gamma   90.00
#
_symmetry.space_group_name_H-M   'P 1'
#
loop_
_entity.id
_entity.type
_entity.pdbx_description
1 polymer ?
#
loop_
_entity_poly.entity_id
_entity_poly.type
_entity_poly.pdbx_seq_one_letter_code
_entity_poly.pdbx_strand_id
1 'polypeptide(L)'
;MRDFEHGLAVLADFDACPSCGLIAQVPPPDAAALATYYPSDYRPHAAAVSANGVSLMTRLKDIQASMQIRRLAKFLPPREHPILELGCGGGHFLRALEREGYTDLTGIDRTPELGRAFKGTRIRYRAIDLDRTLDLGGPYQAIVMNYVIEH
;
A
#
# COMPACT_ATOMS: atom_id res chain seq x y z
N MET A 1 -6.96 12.45 -24.58
CA MET A 1 -7.70 11.51 -23.72
C MET A 1 -7.31 11.83 -22.28
N ARG A 2 -8.22 11.72 -21.32
CA ARG A 2 -7.88 11.84 -19.88
C ARG A 2 -7.82 10.44 -19.30
N ASP A 3 -6.94 10.20 -18.33
CA ASP A 3 -6.91 8.91 -17.65
C ASP A 3 -8.21 8.71 -16.83
N PHE A 4 -8.60 7.45 -16.63
CA PHE A 4 -9.88 7.12 -16.01
C PHE A 4 -9.89 7.25 -14.47
N GLU A 5 -8.72 7.20 -13.84
CA GLU A 5 -8.61 7.14 -12.37
C GLU A 5 -8.49 8.54 -11.76
N HIS A 6 -7.66 9.39 -12.36
CA HIS A 6 -7.30 10.72 -11.88
C HIS A 6 -7.79 11.84 -12.81
N GLY A 7 -8.24 11.53 -14.03
CA GLY A 7 -8.75 12.54 -14.97
C GLY A 7 -7.69 13.50 -15.51
N LEU A 8 -6.40 13.16 -15.35
CA LEU A 8 -5.26 13.91 -15.84
C LEU A 8 -5.15 13.77 -17.35
N ALA A 9 -4.80 14.87 -18.02
CA ALA A 9 -4.59 14.90 -19.46
C ALA A 9 -3.16 14.43 -19.77
N VAL A 10 -2.94 13.12 -19.70
CA VAL A 10 -1.63 12.51 -19.94
C VAL A 10 -1.70 11.64 -21.19
N LEU A 11 -0.75 11.83 -22.10
CA LEU A 11 -0.49 10.89 -23.20
C LEU A 11 0.58 9.92 -22.69
N ALA A 12 0.15 8.68 -22.46
CA ALA A 12 1.03 7.57 -22.13
C ALA A 12 1.08 6.63 -23.34
N ASP A 13 2.28 6.22 -23.74
CA ASP A 13 2.49 5.10 -24.63
C ASP A 13 3.00 3.90 -23.82
N PHE A 14 2.88 2.71 -24.37
CA PHE A 14 3.34 1.48 -23.71
C PHE A 14 4.18 0.66 -24.68
N ASP A 15 5.28 0.10 -24.17
CA ASP A 15 6.11 -0.82 -24.92
C ASP A 15 6.34 -2.11 -24.14
N ALA A 16 6.59 -3.20 -24.87
CA ALA A 16 6.81 -4.53 -24.31
C ALA A 16 8.27 -4.95 -24.51
N CYS A 17 8.93 -5.32 -23.41
CA CYS A 17 10.31 -5.82 -23.48
C CYS A 17 10.38 -7.10 -24.34
N PRO A 18 11.18 -7.13 -25.43
CA PRO A 18 11.23 -8.31 -26.32
C PRO A 18 11.86 -9.54 -25.66
N SER A 19 12.58 -9.37 -24.53
CA SER A 19 13.23 -10.48 -23.83
C SER A 19 12.35 -11.12 -22.74
N CYS A 20 11.56 -10.33 -22.00
CA CYS A 20 10.78 -10.83 -20.86
C CYS A 20 9.27 -10.57 -20.97
N GLY A 21 8.82 -9.79 -21.95
CA GLY A 21 7.41 -9.46 -22.16
C GLY A 21 6.82 -8.46 -21.16
N LEU A 22 7.61 -7.90 -20.23
CA LEU A 22 7.14 -6.84 -19.33
C LEU A 22 6.65 -5.65 -20.15
N ILE A 23 5.42 -5.22 -19.89
CA ILE A 23 4.84 -4.01 -20.46
C ILE A 23 5.06 -2.87 -19.48
N ALA A 24 5.60 -1.75 -19.98
CA ALA A 24 5.83 -0.55 -19.18
C ALA A 24 5.37 0.70 -19.93
N GLN A 25 5.06 1.75 -19.17
CA GLN A 25 4.81 3.07 -19.74
C GLN A 25 6.10 3.67 -20.29
N VAL A 26 6.06 4.19 -21.52
CA VAL A 26 7.20 4.82 -22.19
C VAL A 26 6.78 6.19 -22.77
N PRO A 27 7.45 7.30 -22.42
CA PRO A 27 8.47 7.40 -21.38
C PRO A 27 7.87 7.20 -19.98
N PRO A 28 8.66 6.75 -18.98
CA PRO A 28 8.20 6.74 -17.60
C PRO A 28 7.87 8.17 -17.16
N PRO A 29 6.84 8.38 -16.32
CA PRO A 29 6.53 9.71 -15.80
C PRO A 29 7.72 10.23 -14.98
N ASP A 30 8.07 11.51 -15.16
CA ASP A 30 9.06 12.14 -14.30
C ASP A 30 8.49 12.38 -12.88
N ALA A 31 9.35 12.78 -11.95
CA ALA A 31 8.94 13.02 -10.56
C ALA A 31 7.84 14.09 -10.43
N ALA A 32 7.79 15.08 -11.33
CA ALA A 32 6.77 16.12 -11.31
C ALA A 32 5.41 15.58 -11.77
N ALA A 33 5.41 14.76 -12.81
CA ALA A 33 4.22 14.04 -13.27
C ALA A 33 3.73 13.04 -12.19
N LEU A 34 4.62 12.25 -11.58
CA LEU A 34 4.30 11.34 -10.48
C LEU A 34 3.63 12.06 -9.31
N ALA A 35 4.13 13.24 -8.93
CA ALA A 35 3.53 14.03 -7.85
C ALA A 35 2.07 14.42 -8.12
N THR A 36 1.65 14.53 -9.39
CA THR A 36 0.24 14.81 -9.73
C THR A 36 -0.71 13.63 -9.55
N TYR A 37 -0.19 12.39 -9.57
CA TYR A 37 -0.98 11.18 -9.28
C TYR A 37 -1.18 10.97 -7.77
N TYR A 38 -0.27 11.52 -6.95
CA TYR A 38 -0.31 11.45 -5.49
C TYR A 38 -0.38 12.84 -4.84
N PRO A 39 -1.44 13.63 -5.10
CA PRO A 39 -1.60 14.92 -4.44
C PRO A 39 -1.80 14.72 -2.92
N SER A 40 -1.62 15.79 -2.13
CA SER A 40 -1.72 15.73 -0.66
C SER A 40 -3.10 15.25 -0.14
N ASP A 41 -4.13 15.30 -0.99
CA ASP A 41 -5.49 14.81 -0.73
C ASP A 41 -5.78 13.41 -1.34
N TYR A 42 -4.74 12.72 -1.83
CA TYR A 42 -4.84 11.38 -2.41
C TYR A 42 -5.59 10.42 -1.47
N ARG A 43 -6.60 9.76 -2.03
CA ARG A 43 -7.70 9.10 -1.28
C ARG A 43 -7.27 8.03 -0.27
N PRO A 44 -6.19 7.24 -0.48
CA PRO A 44 -5.60 6.39 0.55
C PRO A 44 -5.12 7.15 1.79
N HIS A 45 -4.64 8.38 1.65
CA HIS A 45 -4.36 9.29 2.77
C HIS A 45 -5.65 9.86 3.36
N ALA A 46 -6.60 10.31 2.54
CA ALA A 46 -7.85 10.92 3.01
C ALA A 46 -8.75 9.95 3.82
N ALA A 47 -8.78 8.66 3.48
CA ALA A 47 -9.54 7.65 4.23
C ALA A 47 -8.97 7.40 5.64
N ALA A 48 -7.66 7.62 5.84
CA ALA A 48 -7.02 7.62 7.15
C ALA A 48 -7.24 8.94 7.93
N VAL A 49 -7.94 9.92 7.32
CA VAL A 49 -8.14 11.27 7.86
C VAL A 49 -9.56 11.60 8.27
N SER A 50 -10.55 10.80 7.89
CA SER A 50 -11.93 11.15 8.23
C SER A 50 -12.22 10.96 9.72
N ALA A 51 -12.35 12.10 10.42
CA ALA A 51 -12.72 12.21 11.83
C ALA A 51 -14.22 11.98 12.09
N ASN A 52 -15.02 11.67 11.06
CA ASN A 52 -16.47 11.56 11.16
C ASN A 52 -16.97 10.20 10.67
N GLY A 53 -17.15 9.27 11.61
CA GLY A 53 -17.86 8.01 11.41
C GLY A 53 -17.14 6.98 10.52
N VAL A 54 -17.44 5.70 10.73
CA VAL A 54 -16.94 4.62 9.87
C VAL A 54 -17.70 4.70 8.53
N SER A 55 -17.09 5.36 7.54
CA SER A 55 -17.63 5.44 6.17
C SER A 55 -17.92 4.04 5.61
N LEU A 56 -18.97 3.91 4.79
CA LEU A 56 -19.30 2.67 4.05
C LEU A 56 -18.08 2.14 3.29
N MET A 57 -17.24 3.03 2.76
CA MET A 57 -15.99 2.65 2.09
C MET A 57 -15.00 1.97 3.03
N THR A 58 -14.91 2.41 4.28
CA THR A 58 -14.05 1.78 5.29
C THR A 58 -14.51 0.34 5.56
N ARG A 59 -15.83 0.11 5.65
CA ARG A 59 -16.39 -1.24 5.82
C ARG A 59 -16.12 -2.14 4.61
N LEU A 60 -16.27 -1.61 3.40
CA LEU A 60 -15.95 -2.36 2.17
C LEU A 60 -14.47 -2.75 2.11
N LYS A 61 -13.57 -1.83 2.49
CA LYS A 61 -12.13 -2.10 2.58
C LYS A 61 -11.81 -3.16 3.64
N ASP A 62 -12.48 -3.13 4.79
CA ASP A 62 -12.32 -4.17 5.81
C ASP A 62 -12.77 -5.55 5.28
N ILE A 63 -13.91 -5.63 4.58
CA ILE A 63 -14.39 -6.87 3.96
C ILE A 63 -13.39 -7.37 2.90
N GLN A 64 -12.89 -6.47 2.04
CA GLN A 64 -11.87 -6.79 1.04
C GLN A 64 -10.60 -7.33 1.70
N ALA A 65 -10.11 -6.69 2.76
CA ALA A 65 -8.94 -7.13 3.49
C ALA A 65 -9.15 -8.52 4.12
N SER A 66 -10.31 -8.78 4.72
CA SER A 66 -10.64 -10.12 5.25
C SER A 66 -10.69 -11.19 4.15
N MET A 67 -11.29 -10.90 2.99
CA MET A 67 -11.29 -11.83 1.85
C MET A 67 -9.87 -12.09 1.34
N GLN A 68 -9.04 -11.06 1.30
CA GLN A 68 -7.66 -11.16 0.90
C GLN A 68 -6.85 -12.03 1.85
N ILE A 69 -6.99 -11.84 3.17
CA ILE A 69 -6.33 -12.70 4.17
C ILE A 69 -6.75 -14.15 3.99
N ARG A 70 -8.05 -14.44 3.78
CA ARG A 70 -8.52 -15.80 3.52
C ARG A 70 -7.87 -16.42 2.29
N ARG A 71 -7.71 -15.65 1.22
CA ARG A 71 -7.03 -16.10 -0.01
C ARG A 71 -5.53 -16.33 0.22
N LEU A 72 -4.89 -15.50 1.03
CA LEU A 72 -3.46 -15.55 1.31
C LEU A 72 -3.10 -16.47 2.48
N ALA A 73 -4.06 -16.97 3.25
CA ALA A 73 -3.85 -17.68 4.51
C ALA A 73 -2.81 -18.81 4.43
N LYS A 74 -2.79 -19.55 3.31
CA LYS A 74 -1.84 -20.66 3.08
C LYS A 74 -0.39 -20.20 2.83
N PHE A 75 -0.17 -18.92 2.56
CA PHE A 75 1.13 -18.31 2.33
C PHE A 75 1.57 -17.43 3.50
N LEU A 76 0.68 -17.16 4.46
CA LEU A 76 1.01 -16.39 5.65
C LEU A 76 1.71 -17.31 6.66
N PRO A 77 2.75 -16.78 7.36
CA PRO A 77 3.48 -17.54 8.37
C PRO A 77 2.61 -17.71 9.63
N PRO A 78 3.07 -18.48 10.64
CA PRO A 78 2.38 -18.53 11.92
C PRO A 78 2.23 -17.13 12.53
N ARG A 79 1.22 -16.95 13.37
CA ARG A 79 0.66 -15.63 13.76
C ARG A 79 1.65 -14.73 14.52
N GLU A 80 2.61 -15.36 15.18
CA GLU A 80 3.68 -14.76 15.96
C GLU A 80 4.87 -14.28 15.11
N HIS A 81 4.96 -14.69 13.85
CA HIS A 81 6.09 -14.33 12.99
C HIS A 81 5.95 -12.94 12.36
N PRO A 82 7.08 -12.26 12.10
CA PRO A 82 7.09 -10.92 11.53
C PRO A 82 6.57 -10.90 10.10
N ILE A 83 5.56 -10.07 9.86
CA ILE A 83 4.99 -9.78 8.54
C ILE A 83 5.18 -8.28 8.23
N LEU A 84 5.64 -7.99 7.02
CA LEU A 84 5.75 -6.64 6.47
C LEU A 84 4.71 -6.43 5.37
N GLU A 85 4.03 -5.29 5.37
CA GLU A 85 3.33 -4.76 4.19
C GLU A 85 4.10 -3.53 3.65
N LEU A 86 4.48 -3.57 2.37
CA LEU A 86 5.05 -2.44 1.63
C LEU A 86 3.92 -1.67 0.94
N GLY A 87 3.97 -0.33 1.00
CA GLY A 87 2.87 0.51 0.52
C GLY A 87 1.62 0.34 1.38
N CYS A 88 1.77 0.25 2.71
CA CYS A 88 0.67 -0.15 3.59
C CYS A 88 -0.47 0.88 3.71
N GLY A 89 -0.27 2.11 3.22
CA GLY A 89 -1.27 3.17 3.31
C GLY A 89 -1.82 3.35 4.74
N GLY A 90 -3.15 3.49 4.86
CA GLY A 90 -3.84 3.58 6.17
C GLY A 90 -3.87 2.27 6.99
N GLY A 91 -3.26 1.18 6.51
CA GLY A 91 -3.09 -0.07 7.27
C GLY A 91 -4.32 -0.99 7.33
N HIS A 92 -5.21 -0.95 6.33
CA HIS A 92 -6.41 -1.80 6.34
C HIS A 92 -6.10 -3.30 6.39
N PHE A 93 -5.13 -3.75 5.59
CA PHE A 93 -4.71 -5.14 5.56
C PHE A 93 -4.03 -5.56 6.87
N LEU A 94 -3.08 -4.75 7.38
CA LEU A 94 -2.43 -4.99 8.67
C LEU A 94 -3.42 -5.05 9.84
N ARG A 95 -4.43 -4.18 9.88
CA ARG A 95 -5.48 -4.25 10.92
C ARG A 95 -6.34 -5.51 10.80
N ALA A 96 -6.62 -5.95 9.58
CA ALA A 96 -7.32 -7.20 9.36
C ALA A 96 -6.47 -8.39 9.84
N LEU A 97 -5.15 -8.38 9.62
CA LEU A 97 -4.24 -9.38 10.21
C LEU A 97 -4.22 -9.30 11.74
N GLU A 98 -4.16 -8.11 12.32
CA GLU A 98 -4.21 -7.93 13.78
C GLU A 98 -5.50 -8.52 14.39
N ARG A 99 -6.65 -8.29 13.75
CA ARG A 99 -7.96 -8.86 14.16
C ARG A 99 -8.02 -10.38 14.04
N GLU A 100 -7.31 -10.95 13.08
CA GLU A 100 -7.15 -12.39 12.91
C GLU A 100 -6.18 -12.98 13.95
N GLY A 101 -5.46 -12.15 14.71
CA GLY A 101 -4.58 -12.57 15.80
C GLY A 101 -3.10 -12.61 15.45
N TYR A 102 -2.69 -12.04 14.32
CA TYR A 102 -1.26 -11.81 14.04
C TYR A 102 -0.70 -10.75 14.98
N THR A 103 0.49 -10.98 15.53
CA THR A 103 1.05 -10.16 16.62
C THR A 103 2.27 -9.34 16.25
N ASP A 104 2.96 -9.70 15.16
CA ASP A 104 4.20 -9.05 14.75
C ASP A 104 4.06 -8.44 13.34
N LEU A 105 3.52 -7.23 13.30
CA LEU A 105 3.10 -6.56 12.06
C LEU A 105 3.86 -5.25 11.87
N THR A 106 4.45 -5.08 10.69
CA THR A 106 5.07 -3.82 10.26
C THR A 106 4.45 -3.33 8.95
N GLY A 107 4.21 -2.03 8.85
CA GLY A 107 3.86 -1.35 7.61
C GLY A 107 4.92 -0.32 7.23
N ILE A 108 5.29 -0.29 5.96
CA ILE A 108 6.13 0.75 5.37
C ILE A 108 5.32 1.48 4.29
N ASP A 109 5.35 2.81 4.34
CA ASP A 109 4.85 3.69 3.30
C ASP A 109 5.72 4.96 3.27
N ARG A 110 5.80 5.65 2.13
CA ARG A 110 6.60 6.86 2.00
C ARG A 110 6.03 8.07 2.74
N THR A 111 4.78 8.00 3.21
CA THR A 111 4.00 9.17 3.66
C THR A 111 3.96 9.32 5.19
N PRO A 112 4.71 10.24 5.81
CA PRO A 112 4.82 10.33 7.28
C PRO A 112 3.48 10.52 8.00
N GLU A 113 2.54 11.25 7.39
CA GLU A 113 1.25 11.62 7.97
C GLU A 113 0.37 10.40 8.28
N LEU A 114 0.54 9.30 7.53
CA LEU A 114 -0.20 8.06 7.75
C LEU A 114 0.10 7.42 9.11
N GLY A 115 1.26 7.71 9.71
CA GLY A 115 1.66 7.17 11.01
C GLY A 115 0.65 7.43 12.13
N ARG A 116 -0.14 8.51 12.02
CA ARG A 116 -1.21 8.79 12.98
C ARG A 116 -2.30 7.73 13.02
N ALA A 117 -2.55 7.02 11.92
CA ALA A 117 -3.53 5.94 11.87
C ALA A 117 -3.11 4.80 12.81
N PHE A 118 -1.81 4.53 12.89
CA PHE A 118 -1.26 3.41 13.66
C PHE A 118 -1.07 3.71 15.16
N LYS A 119 -1.31 4.96 15.61
CA LYS A 119 -1.24 5.33 17.03
C LYS A 119 -2.24 4.51 17.85
N GLY A 120 -1.74 3.91 18.94
CA GLY A 120 -2.54 3.05 19.83
C GLY A 120 -2.80 1.64 19.31
N THR A 121 -2.27 1.28 18.13
CA THR A 121 -2.26 -0.10 17.62
C THR A 121 -0.96 -0.80 17.99
N ARG A 122 -0.89 -2.13 17.85
CA ARG A 122 0.38 -2.87 17.99
C ARG A 122 1.20 -2.93 16.70
N ILE A 123 0.66 -2.39 15.61
CA ILE A 123 1.28 -2.38 14.30
C ILE A 123 2.40 -1.34 14.28
N ARG A 124 3.61 -1.75 13.91
CA ARG A 124 4.74 -0.82 13.72
C ARG A 124 4.60 -0.14 12.36
N TYR A 125 4.71 1.18 12.34
CA TYR A 125 4.72 1.95 11.10
C TYR A 125 6.08 2.63 10.91
N ARG A 126 6.63 2.56 9.70
CA ARG A 126 7.86 3.26 9.33
C ARG A 126 7.61 4.06 8.05
N ALA A 127 7.85 5.37 8.12
CA ALA A 127 7.81 6.25 6.96
C ALA A 127 9.15 6.18 6.22
N ILE A 128 9.22 5.42 5.11
CA ILE A 128 10.47 5.18 4.37
C ILE A 128 10.21 5.34 2.88
N ASP A 129 11.07 6.13 2.25
CA ASP A 129 11.17 6.24 0.80
C ASP A 129 12.08 5.10 0.27
N LEU A 130 11.46 4.04 -0.26
CA LEU A 130 12.15 2.84 -0.72
C LEU A 130 13.00 3.09 -1.98
N ASP A 131 12.73 4.16 -2.72
CA ASP A 131 13.55 4.57 -3.86
C ASP A 131 14.94 5.07 -3.43
N ARG A 132 15.06 5.47 -2.15
CA ARG A 132 16.31 5.96 -1.56
C ARG A 132 17.02 4.95 -0.68
N THR A 133 16.27 4.05 -0.03
CA THR A 133 16.83 3.07 0.89
C THR A 133 15.96 1.83 1.02
N LEU A 134 16.59 0.65 0.99
CA LEU A 134 15.93 -0.65 1.19
C LEU A 134 16.15 -1.22 2.60
N ASP A 135 16.42 -0.37 3.59
CA ASP A 135 16.50 -0.81 4.99
C ASP A 135 15.10 -1.11 5.57
N LEU A 136 14.67 -2.34 5.40
CA LEU A 136 13.40 -2.84 5.93
C LEU A 136 13.42 -3.04 7.45
N GLY A 137 14.58 -2.94 8.11
CA GLY A 137 14.69 -2.93 9.57
C GLY A 137 14.61 -4.30 10.24
N GLY A 138 14.67 -5.39 9.46
CA GLY A 138 14.75 -6.74 9.99
C GLY A 138 14.36 -7.82 8.98
N PRO A 139 14.59 -9.10 9.33
CA PRO A 139 14.04 -10.21 8.57
C PRO A 139 12.53 -10.29 8.77
N TYR A 140 11.81 -10.57 7.69
CA TYR A 140 10.38 -10.83 7.70
C TYR A 140 10.12 -12.22 7.12
N GLN A 141 9.16 -12.93 7.70
CA GLN A 141 8.76 -14.25 7.20
C GLN A 141 7.77 -14.15 6.04
N ALA A 142 7.11 -12.99 5.90
CA ALA A 142 6.37 -12.63 4.71
C ALA A 142 6.47 -11.12 4.45
N ILE A 143 6.64 -10.76 3.19
CA ILE A 143 6.52 -9.39 2.68
C ILE A 143 5.34 -9.38 1.73
N VAL A 144 4.34 -8.54 2.03
CA VAL A 144 3.13 -8.37 1.24
C VAL A 144 3.22 -7.05 0.48
N MET A 145 2.94 -7.11 -0.82
CA MET A 145 2.92 -5.96 -1.72
C MET A 145 1.56 -5.94 -2.39
N ASN A 146 0.69 -5.06 -1.90
CA ASN A 146 -0.66 -4.89 -2.44
C ASN A 146 -0.72 -3.64 -3.28
N TYR A 147 -0.88 -3.80 -4.59
CA TYR A 147 -1.02 -2.68 -5.52
C TYR A 147 0.12 -1.66 -5.41
N VAL A 148 1.36 -2.15 -5.33
CA VAL A 148 2.55 -1.31 -5.13
C VAL A 148 3.71 -1.70 -6.06
N ILE A 149 3.82 -2.96 -6.46
CA ILE A 149 4.95 -3.44 -7.28
C ILE A 149 4.87 -2.93 -8.73
N GLU A 150 3.68 -2.54 -9.18
CA GLU A 150 3.42 -1.98 -10.49
C GLU A 150 3.71 -0.47 -10.61
N HIS A 151 4.04 0.19 -9.49
CA HIS A 151 4.32 1.63 -9.41
C HIS A 151 5.82 1.90 -9.44
#